data_AF-A0A975G8T1-F1
#
_entry.id   AF-A0A975G8T1-F1
#
_cell.length_a   1.000
_cell.length_b   1.000
_cell.length_c   1.000
_cell.angle_alpha   90.00
_cell.angle_beta   90.00
_cell.angle_gamma   90.00
#
_symmetry.space_group_name_H-M   'P 1'
#
loop_
_entity.id
_entity.type
_entity.pdbx_description
1 polymer ?
#
loop_
_entity_poly.entity_id
_entity_poly.type
_entity_poly.pdbx_seq_one_letter_code
_entity_poly.pdbx_strand_id
1 'polypeptide(L)' 'MSRIEKLQAMHLLWEDLAADESTFDSPAWQRDALASTASEVATGNIRELDWETAKRQLRDRAQ' A
#
# COMPACT_ATOMS: atom_id res chain seq x y z
N MET A 1 -11.73 -15.51 17.44
CA MET A 1 -10.74 -14.43 17.35
C MET A 1 -11.41 -13.08 17.52
N SER A 2 -10.93 -12.28 18.46
CA SER A 2 -11.25 -10.86 18.61
C SER A 2 -10.79 -10.06 17.37
N ARG A 3 -11.27 -8.82 17.22
CA ARG A 3 -10.82 -7.93 16.13
C ARG A 3 -9.31 -7.70 16.18
N ILE A 4 -8.75 -7.56 17.38
CA ILE A 4 -7.31 -7.35 17.58
C ILE A 4 -6.53 -8.59 17.14
N GLU A 5 -6.97 -9.79 17.54
CA GLU A 5 -6.33 -11.05 17.15
C GLU A 5 -6.37 -11.25 15.63
N LYS A 6 -7.47 -10.87 14.97
CA LYS A 6 -7.55 -10.92 13.50
C LYS A 6 -6.54 -9.98 12.84
N LEU A 7 -6.40 -8.75 13.34
CA LEU A 7 -5.45 -7.78 12.80
C LEU A 7 -3.99 -8.23 13.03
N GLN A 8 -3.69 -8.80 14.19
CA GLN A 8 -2.37 -9.36 14.48
C GLN A 8 -2.04 -10.54 13.57
N ALA A 9 -2.99 -11.44 13.34
CA ALA A 9 -2.81 -12.55 12.42
C ALA A 9 -2.56 -12.06 10.98
N MET A 10 -3.31 -11.05 10.52
CA MET A 10 -3.06 -10.43 9.21
C MET A 10 -1.66 -9.80 9.11
N HIS A 11 -1.20 -9.16 10.17
CA HIS A 11 0.13 -8.54 10.20
C HIS A 11 1.25 -9.58 10.13
N LEU A 12 1.17 -10.67 10.91
CA LEU A 12 2.15 -11.75 10.88
C LEU A 12 2.21 -12.44 9.51
N LEU A 13 1.04 -12.70 8.91
CA LEU A 13 0.97 -13.25 7.55
C LEU A 13 1.59 -12.30 6.54
N TRP A 14 1.36 -10.99 6.68
CA TRP A 14 1.93 -10.00 5.78
C TRP A 14 3.45 -9.88 5.94
N GLU A 15 3.98 -9.88 7.16
CA GLU A 15 5.43 -9.87 7.41
C GLU A 15 6.12 -11.10 6.83
N ASP A 16 5.53 -12.28 6.99
CA ASP A 16 6.06 -13.53 6.46
C ASP A 16 6.11 -13.51 4.91
N LEU A 17 5.02 -13.09 4.26
CA LEU A 17 4.96 -12.98 2.80
C LEU A 17 5.88 -11.90 2.23
N ALA A 18 6.12 -10.81 2.98
CA ALA A 18 6.95 -9.70 2.55
C ALA A 18 8.45 -9.91 2.86
N ALA A 19 8.81 -10.92 3.66
CA ALA A 19 10.18 -11.13 4.10
C ALA A 19 11.13 -11.57 2.97
N ASP A 20 10.60 -12.24 1.94
CA ASP A 20 11.39 -12.70 0.80
C ASP A 20 10.72 -12.38 -0.53
N GLU A 21 10.99 -11.18 -1.04
CA GLU A 21 10.52 -10.71 -2.36
C GLU A 21 10.90 -11.65 -3.50
N SER A 22 11.92 -12.49 -3.35
CA SER A 22 12.35 -13.43 -4.39
C SER A 22 11.48 -14.69 -4.48
N THR A 23 10.71 -14.98 -3.42
CA THR A 23 9.81 -16.14 -3.35
C THR A 23 8.38 -15.82 -3.78
N PHE A 24 8.06 -14.52 -3.89
CA PHE A 24 6.72 -14.07 -4.25
C PHE A 24 6.68 -13.51 -5.67
N ASP A 25 6.11 -14.29 -6.59
CA ASP A 25 5.84 -13.84 -7.94
C ASP A 25 4.78 -12.72 -7.92
N SER A 26 5.25 -11.49 -8.19
CA SER A 26 4.37 -10.33 -8.34
C SER A 26 3.30 -10.61 -9.40
N PRO A 27 2.00 -10.37 -9.09
CA PRO A 27 0.93 -10.55 -10.06
C PRO A 27 1.18 -9.77 -11.37
N ALA A 28 0.78 -10.33 -12.51
CA ALA A 28 1.04 -9.73 -13.81
C ALA A 28 0.55 -8.27 -13.95
N TRP A 29 -0.56 -7.94 -13.30
CA TRP A 29 -1.15 -6.59 -13.31
C TRP A 29 -0.32 -5.55 -12.55
N GLN A 30 0.59 -5.96 -11.66
CA GLN A 30 1.39 -5.04 -10.85
C GLN A 30 2.29 -4.17 -11.71
N ARG A 31 2.86 -4.74 -12.78
CA ARG A 31 3.69 -3.99 -13.74
C ARG A 31 2.89 -2.87 -14.41
N ASP A 32 1.67 -3.18 -14.84
CA ASP A 32 0.81 -2.22 -15.53
C ASP A 32 0.39 -1.10 -14.57
N ALA A 33 0.05 -1.44 -13.33
CA ALA A 33 -0.28 -0.46 -12.28
C ALA A 33 0.92 0.46 -11.95
N LEU A 34 2.13 -0.09 -11.85
CA LEU A 34 3.35 0.68 -11.62
C LEU A 34 3.65 1.61 -12.80
N ALA A 35 3.54 1.11 -14.03
CA ALA A 35 3.77 1.91 -15.24
C ALA A 35 2.75 3.07 -15.36
N SER A 36 1.47 2.80 -15.10
CA SER A 36 0.42 3.83 -15.08
C SER A 36 0.73 4.90 -14.03
N THR A 37 1.07 4.49 -12.81
CA THR A 37 1.39 5.41 -11.71
C THR A 37 2.61 6.26 -12.05
N ALA A 38 3.68 5.65 -12.56
CA ALA A 38 4.89 6.37 -12.96
C ALA A 38 4.59 7.41 -14.07
N SER A 39 3.76 7.07 -15.04
CA SER A 39 3.32 8.00 -16.07
C SER A 39 2.56 9.19 -15.48
N GLU A 40 1.63 8.95 -14.55
CA GLU A 40 0.83 10.01 -13.93
C GLU A 40 1.66 10.93 -13.03
N VAL A 41 2.68 10.40 -12.37
CA VAL A 41 3.66 11.21 -11.64
C VAL A 41 4.48 12.07 -12.60
N ALA A 42 4.95 11.49 -13.71
CA ALA A 42 5.74 12.22 -14.71
C ALA A 42 4.95 13.34 -15.41
N THR A 43 3.63 13.15 -15.62
CA THR A 43 2.75 14.19 -16.17
C THR A 43 2.26 15.19 -15.12
N GLY A 44 2.57 14.98 -13.83
CA GLY A 44 2.18 15.84 -12.72
C GLY A 44 0.71 15.71 -12.29
N ASN A 45 0.02 14.67 -12.75
CA ASN A 45 -1.37 14.38 -12.40
C ASN A 45 -1.50 13.80 -10.99
N ILE A 46 -0.50 13.05 -10.54
CA ILE A 46 -0.37 12.56 -9.16
C ILE A 46 0.87 13.18 -8.53
N ARG A 47 0.78 13.46 -7.23
CA ARG A 47 1.90 13.96 -6.42
C ARG A 47 2.14 13.06 -5.24
N GLU A 48 3.41 12.90 -4.89
CA GLU A 48 3.80 12.30 -3.62
C GLU A 48 3.32 13.18 -2.47
N LEU A 49 2.83 12.54 -1.41
CA LEU A 49 2.39 13.21 -0.20
C LEU A 49 3.06 12.54 1.00
N ASP A 50 3.53 13.36 1.92
CA ASP A 50 4.01 12.90 3.20
C ASP A 50 2.94 12.05 3.93
N TRP A 51 3.36 10.93 4.49
CA TRP A 51 2.46 9.94 5.09
C TRP A 51 1.67 10.49 6.28
N GLU A 52 2.31 11.27 7.15
CA GLU A 52 1.62 11.89 8.28
C GLU A 52 0.58 12.92 7.81
N THR A 53 0.91 13.66 6.76
CA THR A 53 -0.01 14.59 6.10
C THR A 53 -1.19 13.87 5.46
N ALA A 54 -0.97 12.76 4.75
CA ALA A 54 -2.03 11.94 4.17
C ALA A 54 -3.00 11.41 5.23
N LYS A 55 -2.46 10.84 6.32
CA LYS A 55 -3.27 10.35 7.45
C LYS A 55 -4.09 11.44 8.12
N ARG A 56 -3.54 12.66 8.23
CA ARG A 56 -4.27 13.80 8.77
C ARG A 56 -5.47 14.15 7.86
N GLN A 57 -5.24 14.35 6.57
CA GLN A 57 -6.31 14.68 5.61
C GLN A 57 -7.42 13.62 5.56
N LEU A 58 -7.07 12.33 5.66
CA LEU A 58 -8.07 11.25 5.69
C LEU A 58 -8.95 11.31 6.94
N ARG A 59 -8.37 11.59 8.11
CA ARG A 59 -9.12 11.76 9.36
C ARG A 59 -10.03 12.98 9.29
N ASP A 60 -9.53 14.09 8.75
CA ASP A 60 -10.30 15.33 8.59
C ASP A 60 -11.50 15.13 7.65
N ARG A 61 -11.39 14.28 6.62
CA ARG A 61 -12.49 13.94 5.69
C ARG A 61 -13.51 12.95 6.25
N ALA A 62 -13.12 12.13 7.22
CA ALA A 62 -13.98 11.10 7.80
C ALA A 62 -14.85 11.63 8.95
N GLN A 63 -14.73 12.92 9.25
CA GLN A 63 -15.44 13.65 10.30
C GLN A 63 -16.67 14.37 9.73
#